data_AF-A0A8H5K2W8-F1
#
_entry.id   AF-A0A8H5K2W8-F1
#
_cell.length_a   1.000
_cell.length_b   1.000
_cell.length_c   1.000
_cell.angle_alpha   90.00
_cell.angle_beta   90.00
_cell.angle_gamma   90.00
#
_symmetry.space_group_name_H-M   'P 1'
#
loop_
_entity.id
_entity.type
_entity.pdbx_description
1 polymer ?
#
loop_
_entity_poly.entity_id
_entity_poly.type
_entity_poly.pdbx_seq_one_letter_code
_entity_poly.pdbx_strand_id
1 'polypeptide(L)'
;MFSVVGFLRRNWQASSPLHQNHQRTRTATALITPAKSHPGVEIHAVAARQKEKAVAYAKKHNIPHALDSYQAILDDPSIDAVYIPLVASLHYEWAIKAIAKGKHVLIENPAAVNAAEAEMLFRSPLLRQPNAPVLLEAMHFRFQPSWLYFLSLIDRQNIQTGNAQLEYDLGGGTMLHLGTYPMYALCQIMGDEAEECTACKVRKLPPPGDLCDEFAETSFRFPGGRVGNATINARASVTTFSTFNISVSQKEIKFEDMSLPKVQTKWKRRKLSFSNFLISSFWHRIDIVDEYTIRDGTNEKDLKEWTVKQSKKVYTFEDAGVDQPSEAFWSSYRHLLEEFVNHVRGNKGSGLWVDHEDSIAQARMIDMAYEKSGLPLRPTSKFTP
;
A
#
# COMPACT_ATOMS: atom_id res chain seq x y z
N MET A 1 -9.55 -1.91 -18.88
CA MET A 1 -8.11 -1.80 -19.15
C MET A 1 -7.41 -2.78 -18.22
N PHE A 2 -7.56 -4.08 -18.44
CA PHE A 2 -7.18 -5.09 -17.45
C PHE A 2 -6.61 -6.30 -18.18
N SER A 3 -5.34 -6.59 -17.90
CA SER A 3 -4.48 -7.55 -18.57
C SER A 3 -3.77 -8.35 -17.48
N VAL A 4 -4.01 -9.66 -17.40
CA VAL A 4 -3.27 -10.58 -16.51
C VAL A 4 -1.90 -10.83 -17.12
N VAL A 5 -0.82 -10.78 -16.35
CA VAL A 5 0.56 -10.91 -16.85
C VAL A 5 1.27 -12.05 -16.11
N GLY A 6 1.86 -13.01 -16.83
CA GLY A 6 2.67 -14.12 -16.29
C GLY A 6 4.16 -13.99 -16.62
N PHE A 7 5.08 -14.71 -15.93
CA PHE A 7 6.54 -14.51 -16.10
C PHE A 7 7.46 -15.77 -16.16
N LEU A 8 8.56 -15.75 -16.97
CA LEU A 8 9.70 -16.71 -17.07
C LEU A 8 11.12 -16.08 -17.37
N ARG A 9 12.12 -16.72 -18.02
CA ARG A 9 13.60 -16.52 -17.81
C ARG A 9 14.55 -16.52 -19.08
N ARG A 10 15.44 -15.50 -19.16
CA ARG A 10 16.85 -15.38 -19.72
C ARG A 10 17.19 -15.45 -21.25
N ASN A 11 17.73 -14.31 -21.75
CA ASN A 11 19.02 -14.08 -22.47
C ASN A 11 18.90 -13.14 -23.70
N TRP A 12 19.85 -12.19 -23.81
CA TRP A 12 20.21 -11.28 -24.93
C TRP A 12 19.62 -9.86 -25.02
N GLN A 13 20.47 -9.00 -25.59
CA GLN A 13 20.60 -7.55 -25.43
C GLN A 13 19.74 -6.67 -26.34
N ALA A 14 19.41 -5.49 -25.80
CA ALA A 14 19.37 -4.14 -26.39
C ALA A 14 18.67 -3.88 -27.76
N SER A 15 17.63 -3.04 -27.74
CA SER A 15 17.72 -1.63 -28.19
C SER A 15 16.33 -0.96 -28.24
N SER A 16 16.30 0.35 -27.95
CA SER A 16 15.16 1.26 -28.13
C SER A 16 15.36 2.04 -29.45
N PRO A 17 14.30 2.59 -30.10
CA PRO A 17 13.92 3.96 -29.75
C PRO A 17 12.40 4.30 -29.83
N LEU A 18 11.99 5.13 -28.87
CA LEU A 18 11.17 6.36 -28.87
C LEU A 18 9.86 6.55 -29.68
N HIS A 19 8.91 7.14 -28.93
CA HIS A 19 7.72 7.96 -29.25
C HIS A 19 6.44 7.31 -29.77
N GLN A 20 5.38 7.36 -28.92
CA GLN A 20 4.03 7.88 -29.25
C GLN A 20 3.11 7.86 -28.01
N ASN A 21 2.48 9.00 -27.70
CA ASN A 21 1.31 9.23 -26.82
C ASN A 21 0.97 8.14 -25.79
N HIS A 22 1.55 8.24 -24.58
CA HIS A 22 1.34 7.27 -23.52
C HIS A 22 0.28 7.75 -22.52
N GLN A 23 -0.99 7.37 -22.73
CA GLN A 23 -1.78 6.97 -21.57
C GLN A 23 -1.10 5.71 -21.01
N ARG A 24 -0.26 5.89 -19.97
CA ARG A 24 0.31 4.78 -19.23
C ARG A 24 -0.84 4.09 -18.50
N THR A 25 -1.10 2.84 -18.84
CA THR A 25 -2.05 2.02 -18.09
C THR A 25 -1.44 1.67 -16.74
N ARG A 26 -2.24 1.60 -15.66
CA ARG A 26 -1.76 1.22 -14.31
C ARG A 26 -0.89 -0.05 -14.36
N THR A 27 -1.29 -1.05 -15.14
CA THR A 27 -0.53 -2.30 -15.40
C THR A 27 0.88 -2.08 -15.94
N ALA A 28 1.09 -1.10 -16.84
CA ALA A 28 2.41 -0.84 -17.43
C ALA A 28 3.40 -0.26 -16.40
N THR A 29 2.91 0.62 -15.53
CA THR A 29 3.71 1.21 -14.44
C THR A 29 3.89 0.23 -13.29
N ALA A 30 2.85 -0.52 -12.95
CA ALA A 30 2.82 -1.42 -11.81
C ALA A 30 3.63 -2.70 -12.02
N LEU A 31 3.78 -3.16 -13.26
CA LEU A 31 4.39 -4.45 -13.51
C LEU A 31 5.34 -4.49 -14.71
N ILE A 32 4.93 -3.99 -15.88
CA ILE A 32 5.72 -4.16 -17.10
C ILE A 32 7.09 -3.50 -16.97
N THR A 33 7.12 -2.24 -16.49
CA THR A 33 8.38 -1.51 -16.27
C THR A 33 9.24 -2.15 -15.17
N PRO A 34 8.69 -2.45 -13.96
CA PRO A 34 9.41 -3.20 -12.93
C PRO A 34 10.02 -4.52 -13.40
N ALA A 35 9.26 -5.32 -14.14
CA ALA A 35 9.72 -6.62 -14.61
C ALA A 35 10.86 -6.50 -15.62
N LYS A 36 10.77 -5.53 -16.55
CA LYS A 36 11.84 -5.28 -17.53
C LYS A 36 13.18 -4.92 -16.89
N SER A 37 13.18 -4.34 -15.69
CA SER A 37 14.40 -4.01 -14.93
C SER A 37 14.75 -5.05 -13.87
N HIS A 38 14.03 -6.16 -13.77
CA HIS A 38 14.25 -7.20 -12.78
C HIS A 38 14.92 -8.44 -13.44
N PRO A 39 16.16 -8.80 -13.09
CA PRO A 39 16.90 -9.86 -13.79
C PRO A 39 16.28 -11.26 -13.61
N GLY A 40 15.50 -11.44 -12.56
CA GLY A 40 14.77 -12.66 -12.26
C GLY A 40 13.38 -12.81 -12.87
N VAL A 41 12.90 -11.86 -13.69
CA VAL A 41 11.50 -11.82 -14.16
C VAL A 41 11.46 -11.50 -15.66
N GLU A 42 10.81 -12.32 -16.47
CA GLU A 42 10.51 -12.01 -17.88
C GLU A 42 9.02 -12.17 -18.13
N ILE A 43 8.37 -11.30 -18.89
CA ILE A 43 6.92 -11.40 -19.11
C ILE A 43 6.64 -12.45 -20.18
N HIS A 44 5.96 -13.55 -19.84
CA HIS A 44 5.65 -14.66 -20.74
C HIS A 44 4.36 -14.41 -21.54
N ALA A 45 3.26 -14.10 -20.86
CA ALA A 45 1.95 -14.05 -21.48
C ALA A 45 1.05 -12.94 -20.92
N VAL A 46 0.10 -12.50 -21.73
CA VAL A 46 -1.00 -11.63 -21.32
C VAL A 46 -2.36 -12.14 -21.80
N ALA A 47 -3.40 -11.99 -20.98
CA ALA A 47 -4.78 -12.27 -21.37
C ALA A 47 -5.72 -11.10 -21.06
N ALA A 48 -6.78 -10.96 -21.86
CA ALA A 48 -7.86 -9.98 -21.67
C ALA A 48 -9.19 -10.58 -22.11
N ARG A 49 -10.31 -10.04 -21.60
CA ARG A 49 -11.67 -10.43 -22.04
C ARG A 49 -11.91 -10.35 -23.57
N GLN A 50 -11.19 -9.46 -24.24
CA GLN A 50 -11.23 -9.31 -25.69
C GLN A 50 -9.84 -9.63 -26.23
N LYS A 51 -9.73 -10.66 -27.07
CA LYS A 51 -8.46 -11.16 -27.60
C LYS A 51 -7.68 -10.08 -28.33
N GLU A 52 -8.36 -9.22 -29.08
CA GLU A 52 -7.77 -8.13 -29.84
C GLU A 52 -7.03 -7.15 -28.93
N LYS A 53 -7.57 -6.90 -27.73
CA LYS A 53 -6.92 -6.06 -26.71
C LYS A 53 -5.69 -6.74 -26.12
N ALA A 54 -5.73 -8.05 -25.88
CA ALA A 54 -4.56 -8.80 -25.42
C ALA A 54 -3.44 -8.76 -26.45
N VAL A 55 -3.75 -9.01 -27.73
CA VAL A 55 -2.79 -8.97 -28.85
C VAL A 55 -2.19 -7.57 -29.01
N ALA A 56 -3.01 -6.52 -28.97
CA ALA A 56 -2.52 -5.15 -29.06
C ALA A 56 -1.62 -4.78 -27.86
N TYR A 57 -1.98 -5.20 -26.65
CA TYR A 57 -1.17 -4.96 -25.46
C TYR A 57 0.15 -5.74 -25.50
N ALA A 58 0.11 -6.99 -25.93
CA ALA A 58 1.29 -7.83 -26.09
C ALA A 58 2.28 -7.23 -27.10
N LYS A 59 1.78 -6.83 -28.27
CA LYS A 59 2.59 -6.14 -29.29
C LYS A 59 3.19 -4.85 -28.77
N LYS A 60 2.41 -4.02 -28.06
CA LYS A 60 2.88 -2.74 -27.50
C LYS A 60 4.03 -2.93 -26.50
N HIS A 61 4.00 -3.99 -25.71
CA HIS A 61 4.93 -4.19 -24.61
C HIS A 61 6.02 -5.25 -24.87
N ASN A 62 6.02 -5.86 -26.06
CA ASN A 62 6.88 -6.99 -26.46
C ASN A 62 6.67 -8.21 -25.55
N ILE A 63 5.42 -8.58 -25.31
CA ILE A 63 5.05 -9.80 -24.58
C ILE A 63 4.93 -10.95 -25.59
N PRO A 64 5.61 -12.09 -25.40
CA PRO A 64 5.64 -13.19 -26.36
C PRO A 64 4.26 -13.76 -26.71
N HIS A 65 3.39 -13.92 -25.71
CA HIS A 65 2.12 -14.61 -25.88
C HIS A 65 0.92 -13.73 -25.49
N ALA A 66 -0.10 -13.69 -26.35
CA ALA A 66 -1.42 -13.17 -26.02
C ALA A 66 -2.40 -14.35 -25.98
N LEU A 67 -2.88 -14.72 -24.79
CA LEU A 67 -3.79 -15.85 -24.60
C LEU A 67 -5.25 -15.39 -24.62
N ASP A 68 -6.11 -16.34 -25.01
CA ASP A 68 -7.51 -16.08 -25.35
C ASP A 68 -8.44 -15.98 -24.12
N SER A 69 -7.96 -16.39 -22.95
CA SER A 69 -8.71 -16.30 -21.71
C SER A 69 -7.79 -16.22 -20.49
N TYR A 70 -8.33 -15.75 -19.37
CA TYR A 70 -7.63 -15.79 -18.09
C TYR A 70 -7.38 -17.24 -17.64
N GLN A 71 -8.29 -18.16 -17.95
CA GLN A 71 -8.13 -19.58 -17.64
C GLN A 71 -6.93 -20.19 -18.39
N ALA A 72 -6.69 -19.79 -19.64
CA ALA A 72 -5.52 -20.23 -20.41
C ALA A 72 -4.19 -19.80 -19.77
N ILE A 73 -4.14 -18.66 -19.05
CA ILE A 73 -2.96 -18.27 -18.26
C ILE A 73 -2.76 -19.24 -17.09
N LEU A 74 -3.83 -19.63 -16.41
CA LEU A 74 -3.75 -20.53 -15.25
C LEU A 74 -3.40 -21.97 -15.63
N ASP A 75 -3.82 -22.40 -16.83
CA ASP A 75 -3.57 -23.75 -17.34
C ASP A 75 -2.21 -23.90 -18.04
N ASP A 76 -1.50 -22.80 -18.36
CA ASP A 76 -0.16 -22.88 -18.93
C ASP A 76 0.85 -23.34 -17.85
N PRO A 77 1.47 -24.53 -17.99
CA PRO A 77 2.44 -25.03 -17.03
C PRO A 77 3.73 -24.20 -17.01
N SER A 78 3.97 -23.38 -18.03
CA SER A 78 5.14 -22.51 -18.15
C SER A 78 5.01 -21.21 -17.34
N ILE A 79 3.88 -20.96 -16.67
CA ILE A 79 3.69 -19.73 -15.89
C ILE A 79 3.85 -20.05 -14.40
N ASP A 80 4.84 -19.43 -13.73
CA ASP A 80 5.07 -19.64 -12.29
C ASP A 80 4.14 -18.78 -11.42
N ALA A 81 3.93 -17.53 -11.83
CA ALA A 81 3.21 -16.51 -11.08
C ALA A 81 2.29 -15.68 -11.98
N VAL A 82 1.20 -15.17 -11.40
CA VAL A 82 0.24 -14.29 -12.07
C VAL A 82 0.10 -12.97 -11.33
N TYR A 83 0.07 -11.87 -12.09
CA TYR A 83 -0.38 -10.58 -11.59
C TYR A 83 -1.83 -10.34 -12.00
N ILE A 84 -2.68 -9.98 -11.04
CA ILE A 84 -4.12 -9.80 -11.23
C ILE A 84 -4.49 -8.31 -11.05
N PRO A 85 -4.38 -7.48 -12.12
CA PRO A 85 -4.90 -6.13 -12.13
C PRO A 85 -6.28 -6.15 -12.76
N LEU A 86 -7.24 -6.87 -12.18
CA LEU A 86 -8.62 -6.86 -12.68
C LEU A 86 -9.42 -5.75 -11.97
N VAL A 87 -10.73 -5.70 -12.19
CA VAL A 87 -11.59 -4.96 -11.26
C VAL A 87 -11.68 -5.75 -9.95
N ALA A 88 -11.77 -5.06 -8.82
CA ALA A 88 -11.77 -5.68 -7.49
C ALA A 88 -12.80 -6.82 -7.35
N SER A 89 -13.97 -6.70 -7.97
CA SER A 89 -15.02 -7.74 -7.96
C SER A 89 -14.62 -9.06 -8.62
N LEU A 90 -13.50 -9.10 -9.33
CA LEU A 90 -12.94 -10.30 -9.97
C LEU A 90 -11.67 -10.79 -9.27
N HIS A 91 -11.17 -10.08 -8.26
CA HIS A 91 -9.93 -10.42 -7.59
C HIS A 91 -10.02 -11.77 -6.87
N TYR A 92 -11.04 -11.94 -6.01
CA TYR A 92 -11.26 -13.18 -5.26
C TYR A 92 -11.31 -14.43 -6.16
N GLU A 93 -12.19 -14.42 -7.16
CA GLU A 93 -12.39 -15.56 -8.06
C GLU A 93 -11.09 -15.97 -8.76
N TRP A 94 -10.39 -15.01 -9.38
CA TRP A 94 -9.20 -15.32 -10.17
C TRP A 94 -7.98 -15.62 -9.32
N ALA A 95 -7.86 -15.02 -8.14
CA ALA A 95 -6.80 -15.35 -7.19
C ALA A 95 -6.93 -16.77 -6.66
N ILE A 96 -8.13 -17.17 -6.20
CA ILE A 96 -8.34 -18.54 -5.72
C ILE A 96 -8.13 -19.56 -6.84
N LYS A 97 -8.64 -19.32 -8.06
CA LYS A 97 -8.38 -20.21 -9.20
C LYS A 97 -6.89 -20.35 -9.50
N ALA A 98 -6.12 -19.26 -9.41
CA ALA A 98 -4.68 -19.28 -9.61
C ALA A 98 -3.95 -20.08 -8.53
N ILE A 99 -4.29 -19.85 -7.26
CA ILE A 99 -3.73 -20.58 -6.12
C ILE A 99 -4.05 -22.09 -6.23
N ALA A 100 -5.28 -22.44 -6.60
CA ALA A 100 -5.69 -23.84 -6.81
C ALA A 100 -4.91 -24.54 -7.94
N LYS A 101 -4.38 -23.77 -8.89
CA LYS A 101 -3.50 -24.24 -9.98
C LYS A 101 -2.02 -24.19 -9.62
N GLY A 102 -1.69 -23.91 -8.36
CA GLY A 102 -0.31 -23.84 -7.88
C GLY A 102 0.45 -22.57 -8.31
N LYS A 103 -0.24 -21.54 -8.80
CA LYS A 103 0.40 -20.30 -9.27
C LYS A 103 0.60 -19.33 -8.12
N HIS A 104 1.79 -18.73 -8.01
CA HIS A 104 2.00 -17.59 -7.11
C HIS A 104 1.16 -16.40 -7.59
N VAL A 105 0.61 -15.60 -6.68
CA VAL A 105 -0.33 -14.52 -6.98
C VAL A 105 0.15 -13.21 -6.41
N LEU A 106 0.35 -12.22 -7.29
CA LEU A 106 0.42 -10.81 -6.94
C LEU A 106 -0.89 -10.15 -7.32
N ILE A 107 -1.71 -9.76 -6.34
CA ILE A 107 -3.07 -9.25 -6.57
C ILE A 107 -3.12 -7.73 -6.38
N GLU A 108 -3.70 -6.99 -7.31
CA GLU A 108 -3.86 -5.54 -7.10
C GLU A 108 -4.75 -5.23 -5.91
N ASN A 109 -4.45 -4.13 -5.21
CA ASN A 109 -5.30 -3.61 -4.16
C ASN A 109 -6.55 -2.87 -4.72
N PRO A 110 -7.70 -2.91 -4.02
CA PRO A 110 -7.99 -3.80 -2.88
C PRO A 110 -8.00 -5.26 -3.33
N ALA A 111 -7.44 -6.16 -2.54
CA ALA A 111 -7.41 -7.60 -2.85
C ALA A 111 -8.80 -8.25 -2.91
N ALA A 112 -9.81 -7.66 -2.28
CA ALA A 112 -11.19 -8.14 -2.25
C ALA A 112 -12.18 -6.97 -2.15
N VAL A 113 -13.48 -7.20 -2.37
CA VAL A 113 -14.47 -6.11 -2.30
C VAL A 113 -15.04 -5.84 -0.91
N ASN A 114 -14.80 -6.73 0.04
CA ASN A 114 -15.18 -6.62 1.46
C ASN A 114 -14.32 -7.56 2.33
N ALA A 115 -14.46 -7.46 3.65
CA ALA A 115 -13.70 -8.25 4.61
C ALA A 115 -14.01 -9.74 4.53
N ALA A 116 -15.27 -10.12 4.28
CA ALA A 116 -15.63 -11.54 4.16
C ALA A 116 -14.89 -12.24 3.01
N GLU A 117 -14.81 -11.61 1.83
CA GLU A 117 -14.00 -12.13 0.72
C GLU A 117 -12.50 -12.12 1.03
N ALA A 118 -12.00 -11.07 1.70
CA ALA A 118 -10.59 -11.00 2.09
C ALA A 118 -10.24 -12.18 3.03
N GLU A 119 -11.09 -12.46 4.02
CA GLU A 119 -10.92 -13.62 4.90
C GLU A 119 -10.96 -14.94 4.14
N MET A 120 -11.93 -15.12 3.24
CA MET A 120 -12.02 -16.31 2.39
C MET A 120 -10.76 -16.51 1.54
N LEU A 121 -10.18 -15.42 1.02
CA LEU A 121 -8.97 -15.44 0.19
C LEU A 121 -7.72 -15.76 1.01
N PHE A 122 -7.41 -14.89 1.97
CA PHE A 122 -6.14 -14.91 2.69
C PHE A 122 -6.06 -16.00 3.75
N ARG A 123 -7.20 -16.49 4.27
CA ARG A 123 -7.23 -17.65 5.18
C ARG A 123 -7.57 -18.95 4.46
N SER A 124 -7.55 -18.97 3.13
CA SER A 124 -7.83 -20.17 2.33
C SER A 124 -6.94 -21.35 2.75
N PRO A 125 -7.49 -22.56 2.93
CA PRO A 125 -6.70 -23.76 3.23
C PRO A 125 -5.65 -24.08 2.15
N LEU A 126 -5.84 -23.62 0.91
CA LEU A 126 -4.88 -23.81 -0.18
C LEU A 126 -3.53 -23.12 0.11
N LEU A 127 -3.53 -22.05 0.92
CA LEU A 127 -2.33 -21.32 1.31
C LEU A 127 -1.58 -21.97 2.49
N ARG A 128 -2.14 -23.04 3.08
CA ARG A 128 -1.56 -23.73 4.25
C ARG A 128 -0.92 -25.07 3.89
N GLN A 129 -0.99 -25.48 2.63
CA GLN A 129 -0.42 -26.74 2.17
C GLN A 129 1.11 -26.64 2.08
N PRO A 130 1.84 -27.77 2.20
CA PRO A 130 3.26 -27.79 1.86
C PRO A 130 3.47 -27.29 0.42
N ASN A 131 4.45 -26.39 0.23
CA ASN A 131 4.71 -25.73 -1.05
C ASN A 131 3.51 -24.90 -1.59
N ALA A 132 2.66 -24.38 -0.69
CA ALA A 132 1.58 -23.49 -1.07
C ALA A 132 2.11 -22.28 -1.87
N PRO A 133 1.35 -21.80 -2.87
CA PRO A 133 1.71 -20.59 -3.58
C PRO A 133 1.76 -19.37 -2.67
N VAL A 134 2.60 -18.41 -3.06
CA VAL A 134 2.72 -17.12 -2.41
C VAL A 134 1.57 -16.24 -2.89
N LEU A 135 0.78 -15.70 -1.97
CA LEU A 135 -0.23 -14.68 -2.24
C LEU A 135 0.21 -13.37 -1.58
N LEU A 136 0.28 -12.30 -2.37
CA LEU A 136 0.64 -10.96 -1.91
C LEU A 136 -0.32 -9.91 -2.49
N GLU A 137 -0.92 -9.09 -1.64
CA GLU A 137 -1.60 -7.86 -2.07
C GLU A 137 -0.60 -6.78 -2.46
N ALA A 138 -0.84 -6.12 -3.59
CA ALA A 138 0.06 -5.17 -4.21
C ALA A 138 0.08 -3.78 -3.52
N MET A 139 0.27 -3.74 -2.20
CA MET A 139 0.39 -2.50 -1.43
C MET A 139 1.78 -1.85 -1.61
N HIS A 140 2.03 -1.36 -2.83
CA HIS A 140 3.38 -1.04 -3.30
C HIS A 140 4.21 -0.07 -2.44
N PHE A 141 3.59 0.91 -1.76
CA PHE A 141 4.33 1.87 -0.95
C PHE A 141 4.96 1.23 0.29
N ARG A 142 4.41 0.09 0.77
CA ARG A 142 4.88 -0.66 1.94
C ARG A 142 6.33 -1.14 1.81
N PHE A 143 6.78 -1.30 0.57
CA PHE A 143 8.09 -1.86 0.21
C PHE A 143 9.17 -0.80 0.00
N GLN A 144 8.84 0.49 0.19
CA GLN A 144 9.79 1.57 -0.06
C GLN A 144 10.72 1.81 1.14
N PRO A 145 11.99 2.18 0.91
CA PRO A 145 12.92 2.54 1.99
C PRO A 145 12.43 3.73 2.84
N SER A 146 11.80 4.71 2.21
CA SER A 146 11.18 5.86 2.88
C SER A 146 10.09 5.45 3.88
N TRP A 147 9.28 4.46 3.53
CA TRP A 147 8.25 3.90 4.39
C TRP A 147 8.85 3.21 5.61
N LEU A 148 9.87 2.38 5.41
CA LEU A 148 10.60 1.72 6.49
C LEU A 148 11.23 2.75 7.45
N TYR A 149 11.94 3.73 6.92
CA TYR A 149 12.53 4.79 7.72
C TYR A 149 11.47 5.58 8.49
N PHE A 150 10.36 5.95 7.85
CA PHE A 150 9.26 6.64 8.52
C PHE A 150 8.70 5.85 9.71
N LEU A 151 8.42 4.56 9.52
CA LEU A 151 7.95 3.69 10.61
C LEU A 151 8.97 3.57 11.75
N SER A 152 10.29 3.57 11.46
CA SER A 152 11.34 3.51 12.49
C SER A 152 11.38 4.74 13.42
N LEU A 153 10.80 5.87 12.98
CA LEU A 153 10.71 7.09 13.78
C LEU A 153 9.53 7.09 14.75
N ILE A 154 8.57 6.18 14.54
CA ILE A 154 7.34 6.09 15.31
C ILE A 154 7.57 5.19 16.52
N ASP A 155 7.43 5.78 17.70
CA ASP A 155 7.25 5.04 18.94
C ASP A 155 5.74 4.78 19.14
N ARG A 156 5.34 3.54 18.86
CA ARG A 156 3.95 3.07 18.86
C ARG A 156 3.28 3.15 20.23
N GLN A 157 4.05 3.07 21.33
CA GLN A 157 3.50 3.16 22.69
C GLN A 157 3.03 4.57 23.01
N ASN A 158 3.65 5.56 22.36
CA ASN A 158 3.41 6.97 22.61
C ASN A 158 2.67 7.65 21.46
N ILE A 159 1.92 6.95 20.62
CA ILE A 159 1.07 7.63 19.62
C ILE A 159 -0.12 8.32 20.32
N GLN A 160 -0.34 9.59 19.99
CA GLN A 160 -1.53 10.33 20.39
C GLN A 160 -2.57 10.30 19.26
N THR A 161 -2.18 10.69 18.06
CA THR A 161 -3.03 10.69 16.86
C THR A 161 -2.22 10.37 15.60
N GLY A 162 -2.87 9.74 14.63
CA GLY A 162 -2.35 9.55 13.28
C GLY A 162 -3.37 10.05 12.25
N ASN A 163 -2.92 10.70 11.20
CA ASN A 163 -3.76 11.12 10.08
C ASN A 163 -3.13 10.69 8.76
N ALA A 164 -3.92 10.14 7.84
CA ALA A 164 -3.49 9.80 6.50
C ALA A 164 -4.45 10.42 5.47
N GLN A 165 -3.91 11.17 4.53
CA GLN A 165 -4.68 11.91 3.53
C GLN A 165 -4.29 11.47 2.14
N LEU A 166 -5.33 11.26 1.33
CA LEU A 166 -5.24 10.85 -0.06
C LEU A 166 -6.08 11.79 -0.92
N GLU A 167 -5.42 12.40 -1.90
CA GLU A 167 -6.02 13.29 -2.87
C GLU A 167 -5.77 12.73 -4.27
N TYR A 168 -6.78 12.69 -5.13
CA TYR A 168 -6.71 12.14 -6.48
C TYR A 168 -7.79 12.77 -7.38
N ASP A 169 -7.67 12.65 -8.69
CA ASP A 169 -8.53 13.33 -9.68
C ASP A 169 -9.53 12.40 -10.42
N LEU A 170 -9.85 11.24 -9.83
CA LEU A 170 -10.82 10.26 -10.38
C LEU A 170 -12.02 10.07 -9.46
N GLY A 171 -13.24 10.07 -9.99
CA GLY A 171 -14.46 9.88 -9.19
C GLY A 171 -14.85 8.41 -8.90
N GLY A 172 -15.56 8.21 -7.79
CA GLY A 172 -16.41 7.04 -7.50
C GLY A 172 -15.78 5.89 -6.71
N GLY A 173 -16.48 5.43 -5.67
CA GLY A 173 -16.11 4.26 -4.86
C GLY A 173 -14.77 4.43 -4.17
N THR A 174 -14.50 5.63 -3.66
CA THR A 174 -13.16 6.06 -3.30
C THR A 174 -12.67 5.43 -2.01
N MET A 175 -13.52 5.14 -1.05
CA MET A 175 -13.15 4.37 0.14
C MET A 175 -12.61 2.99 -0.25
N LEU A 176 -13.29 2.26 -1.14
CA LEU A 176 -12.83 0.94 -1.58
C LEU A 176 -11.58 1.00 -2.46
N HIS A 177 -11.52 1.92 -3.44
CA HIS A 177 -10.42 1.93 -4.41
C HIS A 177 -9.18 2.69 -3.94
N LEU A 178 -9.40 3.81 -3.25
CA LEU A 178 -8.37 4.76 -2.84
C LEU A 178 -8.14 4.69 -1.33
N GLY A 179 -9.18 4.52 -0.51
CA GLY A 179 -9.11 4.43 0.94
C GLY A 179 -8.26 3.29 1.48
N THR A 180 -8.01 2.26 0.65
CA THR A 180 -7.02 1.20 0.93
C THR A 180 -5.67 1.76 1.37
N TYR A 181 -5.15 2.80 0.70
CA TYR A 181 -3.83 3.36 1.02
C TYR A 181 -3.79 4.05 2.40
N PRO A 182 -4.60 5.09 2.69
CA PRO A 182 -4.55 5.76 3.98
C PRO A 182 -5.02 4.87 5.14
N MET A 183 -6.00 3.98 4.94
CA MET A 183 -6.45 3.07 6.00
C MET A 183 -5.39 2.02 6.33
N TYR A 184 -4.72 1.44 5.32
CA TYR A 184 -3.56 0.56 5.54
C TYR A 184 -2.41 1.30 6.23
N ALA A 185 -2.11 2.53 5.80
CA ALA A 185 -1.10 3.36 6.44
C ALA A 185 -1.40 3.57 7.92
N LEU A 186 -2.66 3.80 8.31
CA LEU A 186 -3.07 3.92 9.71
C LEU A 186 -2.82 2.62 10.49
N CYS A 187 -3.23 1.45 9.97
CA CYS A 187 -2.94 0.16 10.62
C CYS A 187 -1.43 -0.03 10.87
N GLN A 188 -0.59 0.29 9.89
CA GLN A 188 0.86 0.15 10.00
C GLN A 188 1.50 1.16 10.96
N ILE A 189 1.00 2.40 10.99
CA ILE A 189 1.44 3.44 11.93
C ILE A 189 1.08 3.04 13.37
N MET A 190 -0.16 2.60 13.58
CA MET A 190 -0.66 2.21 14.90
C MET A 190 -0.03 0.89 15.36
N GLY A 191 0.28 0.00 14.41
CA GLY A 191 0.76 -1.35 14.69
C GLY A 191 -0.31 -2.29 15.22
N ASP A 192 -1.58 -1.99 14.96
CA ASP A 192 -2.76 -2.69 15.46
C ASP A 192 -3.92 -2.58 14.46
N GLU A 193 -4.92 -3.45 14.60
CA GLU A 193 -6.21 -3.32 13.92
C GLU A 193 -7.08 -2.21 14.56
N ALA A 194 -7.93 -1.57 13.76
CA ALA A 194 -8.93 -0.65 14.29
C ALA A 194 -10.03 -1.44 15.03
N GLU A 195 -10.48 -0.92 16.17
CA GLU A 195 -11.59 -1.50 16.96
C GLU A 195 -12.95 -1.07 16.41
N GLU A 196 -13.06 0.18 15.96
CA GLU A 196 -14.29 0.72 15.37
C GLU A 196 -14.04 1.96 14.49
N CYS A 197 -14.97 2.21 13.56
CA CYS A 197 -15.12 3.52 12.92
C CYS A 197 -16.03 4.43 13.77
N THR A 198 -15.42 5.42 14.43
CA THR A 198 -16.11 6.35 15.33
C THR A 198 -16.94 7.39 14.57
N ALA A 199 -16.47 7.80 13.38
CA ALA A 199 -17.16 8.75 12.51
C ALA A 199 -16.79 8.49 11.04
N CYS A 200 -17.76 8.63 10.14
CA CYS A 200 -17.53 8.59 8.69
C CYS A 200 -18.46 9.59 8.01
N LYS A 201 -17.88 10.60 7.35
CA LYS A 201 -18.59 11.59 6.56
C LYS A 201 -18.25 11.38 5.09
N VAL A 202 -19.27 11.13 4.28
CA VAL A 202 -19.09 10.91 2.84
C VAL A 202 -19.79 11.97 2.01
N ARG A 203 -19.24 12.26 0.84
CA ARG A 203 -19.97 12.89 -0.26
C ARG A 203 -20.17 11.84 -1.34
N LYS A 204 -21.42 11.59 -1.69
CA LYS A 204 -21.80 10.61 -2.71
C LYS A 204 -21.71 11.23 -4.10
N LEU A 205 -21.48 10.41 -5.12
CA LEU A 205 -21.67 10.83 -6.50
C LEU A 205 -23.17 11.17 -6.73
N PRO A 206 -23.49 12.05 -7.70
CA PRO A 206 -24.87 12.26 -8.13
C PRO A 206 -25.48 10.97 -8.70
N PRO A 207 -26.82 10.81 -8.65
CA PRO A 207 -27.51 9.73 -9.34
C PRO A 207 -27.13 9.66 -10.84
N PRO A 208 -26.96 8.46 -11.41
CA PRO A 208 -27.25 7.13 -10.83
C PRO A 208 -26.09 6.53 -10.00
N GLY A 209 -25.06 7.31 -9.65
CA GLY A 209 -23.87 6.85 -8.94
C GLY A 209 -23.92 6.96 -7.42
N ASP A 210 -25.07 7.25 -6.82
CA ASP A 210 -25.23 7.60 -5.39
C ASP A 210 -24.94 6.44 -4.42
N LEU A 211 -24.69 5.24 -4.93
CA LEU A 211 -24.12 4.10 -4.19
C LEU A 211 -22.57 4.13 -4.11
N CYS A 212 -21.95 5.21 -4.57
CA CYS A 212 -20.51 5.41 -4.60
C CYS A 212 -20.16 6.75 -3.96
N ASP A 213 -19.17 6.73 -3.08
CA ASP A 213 -18.55 7.93 -2.52
C ASP A 213 -17.54 8.55 -3.51
N GLU A 214 -17.47 9.88 -3.50
CA GLU A 214 -16.43 10.68 -4.18
C GLU A 214 -15.50 11.42 -3.20
N PHE A 215 -15.86 11.40 -1.91
CA PHE A 215 -15.06 11.92 -0.81
C PHE A 215 -15.45 11.17 0.46
N ALA A 216 -14.48 10.90 1.33
CA ALA A 216 -14.70 10.37 2.65
C ALA A 216 -13.75 11.00 3.67
N GLU A 217 -14.26 11.33 4.84
CA GLU A 217 -13.49 11.67 6.04
C GLU A 217 -13.90 10.69 7.14
N THR A 218 -12.92 9.98 7.68
CA THR A 218 -13.12 8.84 8.56
C THR A 218 -12.29 8.99 9.82
N SER A 219 -12.84 8.57 10.95
CA SER A 219 -12.17 8.50 12.23
C SER A 219 -12.33 7.10 12.80
N PHE A 220 -11.24 6.55 13.32
CA PHE A 220 -11.17 5.20 13.86
C PHE A 220 -10.56 5.21 15.24
N ARG A 221 -11.06 4.33 16.11
CA ARG A 221 -10.45 4.03 17.41
C ARG A 221 -9.58 2.78 17.27
N PHE A 222 -8.38 2.86 17.82
CA PHE A 222 -7.41 1.76 17.95
C PHE A 222 -7.22 1.42 19.44
N PRO A 223 -6.62 0.25 19.77
CA PRO A 223 -6.40 -0.18 21.14
C PRO A 223 -5.72 0.89 22.00
N GLY A 224 -6.16 1.00 23.26
CA GLY A 224 -5.68 2.04 24.19
C GLY A 224 -6.25 3.44 23.92
N GLY A 225 -7.36 3.52 23.17
CA GLY A 225 -8.06 4.78 22.89
C GLY A 225 -7.34 5.71 21.90
N ARG A 226 -6.36 5.18 21.15
CA ARG A 226 -5.66 5.93 20.10
C ARG A 226 -6.61 6.23 18.95
N VAL A 227 -6.43 7.38 18.30
CA VAL A 227 -7.32 7.82 17.21
C VAL A 227 -6.53 7.94 15.91
N GLY A 228 -7.07 7.32 14.86
CA GLY A 228 -6.57 7.44 13.49
C GLY A 228 -7.63 8.08 12.59
N ASN A 229 -7.26 9.09 11.81
CA ASN A 229 -8.17 9.71 10.84
C ASN A 229 -7.67 9.50 9.41
N ALA A 230 -8.59 9.23 8.49
CA ALA A 230 -8.27 9.17 7.07
C ALA A 230 -9.20 10.06 6.25
N THR A 231 -8.62 10.84 5.34
CA THR A 231 -9.33 11.69 4.39
C THR A 231 -9.02 11.25 2.97
N ILE A 232 -10.06 10.99 2.19
CA ILE A 232 -9.98 10.55 0.79
C ILE A 232 -10.76 11.55 -0.05
N ASN A 233 -10.10 12.17 -1.02
CA ASN A 233 -10.73 13.13 -1.91
C ASN A 233 -10.38 12.85 -3.37
N ALA A 234 -11.40 12.56 -4.17
CA ALA A 234 -11.28 12.14 -5.57
C ALA A 234 -11.49 13.27 -6.59
N ARG A 235 -11.59 14.53 -6.13
CA ARG A 235 -11.61 15.73 -6.98
C ARG A 235 -10.39 16.63 -6.78
N ALA A 236 -9.45 16.24 -5.94
CA ALA A 236 -8.29 17.05 -5.64
C ALA A 236 -7.21 16.82 -6.69
N SER A 237 -6.64 17.89 -7.24
CA SER A 237 -5.59 17.78 -8.25
C SER A 237 -4.34 17.15 -7.63
N VAL A 238 -3.82 16.11 -8.30
CA VAL A 238 -2.52 15.47 -7.98
C VAL A 238 -1.33 16.42 -8.12
N THR A 239 -1.52 17.62 -8.68
CA THR A 239 -0.49 18.66 -8.78
C THR A 239 -0.33 19.47 -7.49
N THR A 240 -1.13 19.21 -6.45
CA THR A 240 -1.07 19.95 -5.19
C THR A 240 -0.04 19.32 -4.26
N PHE A 241 0.80 20.11 -3.58
CA PHE A 241 1.79 19.58 -2.63
C PHE A 241 1.16 18.83 -1.42
N SER A 242 -0.17 18.88 -1.25
CA SER A 242 -0.96 18.16 -0.23
C SER A 242 -1.33 16.71 -0.61
N THR A 243 -0.93 16.20 -1.77
CA THR A 243 -1.28 14.85 -2.21
C THR A 243 -0.45 13.76 -1.47
N PHE A 244 -1.14 12.73 -0.97
CA PHE A 244 -0.56 11.57 -0.24
C PHE A 244 0.26 11.97 1.00
N ASN A 245 -0.36 12.57 2.01
CA ASN A 245 0.32 13.01 3.23
C ASN A 245 -0.07 12.18 4.44
N ILE A 246 0.92 11.92 5.30
CA ILE A 246 0.71 11.35 6.63
C ILE A 246 1.21 12.34 7.68
N SER A 247 0.51 12.41 8.80
CA SER A 247 1.00 13.07 10.02
C SER A 247 0.79 12.17 11.22
N VAL A 248 1.75 12.17 12.15
CA VAL A 248 1.68 11.43 13.41
C VAL A 248 2.09 12.38 14.53
N SER A 249 1.24 12.50 15.55
CA SER A 249 1.58 13.21 16.78
C SER A 249 1.77 12.20 17.90
N GLN A 250 2.88 12.30 18.60
CA GLN A 250 3.17 11.48 19.76
C GLN A 250 2.83 12.22 21.04
N LYS A 251 2.51 11.45 22.09
CA LYS A 251 2.39 11.92 23.45
C LYS A 251 3.73 12.50 23.90
N GLU A 252 3.65 13.39 24.86
CA GLU A 252 4.83 13.93 25.51
C GLU A 252 5.46 12.85 26.40
N ILE A 253 6.76 12.61 26.23
CA ILE A 253 7.53 11.64 27.00
C ILE A 253 8.57 12.32 27.87
N LYS A 254 8.77 11.79 29.06
CA LYS A 254 9.84 12.23 29.97
C LYS A 254 11.18 11.71 29.46
N PHE A 255 12.19 12.57 29.45
CA PHE A 255 13.54 12.26 29.03
C PHE A 255 14.52 12.53 30.18
N GLU A 256 15.36 11.56 30.51
CA GLU A 256 16.42 11.78 31.47
C GLU A 256 17.56 12.54 30.81
N ASP A 257 17.91 13.69 31.38
CA ASP A 257 19.03 14.51 30.93
C ASP A 257 19.92 14.78 32.14
N MET A 258 21.03 14.05 32.21
CA MET A 258 21.99 14.11 33.32
C MET A 258 22.68 15.47 33.46
N SER A 259 22.55 16.35 32.45
CA SER A 259 23.07 17.72 32.51
C SER A 259 22.14 18.70 33.24
N LEU A 260 20.89 18.33 33.50
CA LEU A 260 19.92 19.17 34.19
C LEU A 260 19.98 19.00 35.72
N PRO A 261 19.66 20.05 36.50
CA PRO A 261 19.46 19.92 37.94
C PRO A 261 18.43 18.83 38.26
N LYS A 262 18.62 18.06 39.34
CA LYS A 262 17.72 16.94 39.72
C LYS A 262 16.25 17.33 39.91
N VAL A 263 15.99 18.61 40.21
CA VAL A 263 14.64 19.16 40.36
C VAL A 263 13.97 19.46 39.03
N GLN A 264 14.70 19.46 37.92
CA GLN A 264 14.18 19.74 36.59
C GLN A 264 13.95 18.45 35.83
N THR A 265 12.85 18.40 35.08
CA THR A 265 12.53 17.29 34.19
C THR A 265 12.44 17.78 32.76
N LYS A 266 13.11 17.08 31.85
CA LYS A 266 13.00 17.33 30.41
C LYS A 266 11.89 16.49 29.82
N TRP A 267 11.08 17.11 28.99
CA TRP A 267 10.00 16.49 28.25
C TRP A 267 10.24 16.68 26.76
N LYS A 268 9.78 15.71 25.97
CA LYS A 268 9.84 15.74 24.52
C LYS A 268 8.51 15.31 23.94
N ARG A 269 8.00 16.09 22.99
CA ARG A 269 6.90 15.71 22.11
C ARG A 269 7.42 15.67 20.68
N ARG A 270 7.09 14.60 19.95
CA ARG A 270 7.49 14.44 18.55
C ARG A 270 6.27 14.49 17.64
N LYS A 271 6.39 15.28 16.58
CA LYS A 271 5.45 15.33 15.45
C LYS A 271 6.21 14.91 14.19
N LEU A 272 5.61 14.00 13.43
CA LEU A 272 6.15 13.47 12.20
C LEU A 272 5.20 13.81 11.06
N SER A 273 5.74 14.15 9.89
CA SER A 273 4.97 14.17 8.65
C SER A 273 5.71 13.49 7.52
N PHE A 274 4.98 12.79 6.66
CA PHE A 274 5.50 12.14 5.48
C PHE A 274 4.71 12.59 4.27
N SER A 275 5.33 13.46 3.48
CA SER A 275 4.76 13.98 2.24
C SER A 275 5.04 13.07 1.07
N ASN A 276 4.01 12.85 0.27
CA ASN A 276 4.02 12.01 -0.92
C ASN A 276 4.37 10.55 -0.65
N PHE A 277 3.82 9.96 0.42
CA PHE A 277 4.18 8.60 0.86
C PHE A 277 3.87 7.52 -0.19
N LEU A 278 2.82 7.70 -1.00
CA LEU A 278 2.36 6.69 -1.95
C LEU A 278 3.32 6.51 -3.14
N ILE A 279 3.86 7.61 -3.65
CA ILE A 279 4.74 7.65 -4.83
C ILE A 279 6.10 8.28 -4.49
N SER A 280 6.65 7.91 -3.33
CA SER A 280 7.82 8.58 -2.74
C SER A 280 9.08 8.50 -3.61
N SER A 281 9.16 7.53 -4.52
CA SER A 281 10.29 7.36 -5.47
C SER A 281 10.41 8.53 -6.45
N PHE A 282 9.32 9.26 -6.70
CA PHE A 282 9.35 10.46 -7.54
C PHE A 282 9.88 11.68 -6.75
N TRP A 283 9.28 11.92 -5.60
CA TRP A 283 9.68 12.94 -4.63
C TRP A 283 9.04 12.61 -3.29
N HIS A 284 9.67 12.97 -2.18
CA HIS A 284 9.02 12.98 -0.88
C HIS A 284 9.80 13.86 0.08
N ARG A 285 9.23 14.06 1.28
CA ARG A 285 9.91 14.64 2.42
C ARG A 285 9.34 14.05 3.71
N ILE A 286 10.23 13.65 4.61
CA ILE A 286 9.87 13.23 5.97
C ILE A 286 10.34 14.33 6.92
N ASP A 287 9.40 15.01 7.57
CA ASP A 287 9.71 16.06 8.55
C ASP A 287 9.58 15.50 9.98
N ILE A 288 10.57 15.82 10.80
CA ILE A 288 10.68 15.44 12.21
C ILE A 288 10.72 16.74 13.00
N VAL A 289 9.71 16.95 13.83
CA VAL A 289 9.60 18.13 14.69
C VAL A 289 9.60 17.64 16.13
N ASP A 290 10.71 17.86 16.83
CA ASP A 290 10.84 17.59 18.26
C ASP A 290 10.66 18.88 19.05
N GLU A 291 9.60 18.94 19.83
CA GLU A 291 9.29 20.00 20.79
C GLU A 291 9.80 19.56 22.16
N TYR A 292 10.62 20.38 22.80
CA TYR A 292 11.20 20.10 24.11
C TYR A 292 10.75 21.13 25.12
N THR A 293 10.47 20.67 26.33
CA THR A 293 10.09 21.51 27.46
C THR A 293 10.86 21.06 28.71
N ILE A 294 11.48 21.98 29.43
CA ILE A 294 12.02 21.73 30.76
C ILE A 294 11.01 22.23 31.78
N ARG A 295 10.60 21.36 32.71
CA ARG A 295 9.68 21.69 33.81
C ARG A 295 10.38 21.64 35.15
N ASP A 296 10.03 22.56 36.03
CA ASP A 296 10.36 22.48 37.44
C ASP A 296 9.49 21.38 38.09
N GLY A 297 10.12 20.39 38.70
CA GLY A 297 9.43 19.27 39.34
C GLY A 297 8.73 19.64 40.66
N THR A 298 8.92 20.85 41.19
CA THR A 298 8.28 21.29 42.44
C THR A 298 6.92 21.95 42.23
N ASN A 299 6.72 22.61 41.08
CA ASN A 299 5.50 23.36 40.77
C ASN A 299 4.97 23.15 39.34
N GLU A 300 5.58 22.22 38.59
CA GLU A 300 5.28 21.88 37.19
C GLU A 300 5.36 23.05 36.20
N LYS A 301 6.01 24.16 36.59
CA LYS A 301 6.15 25.33 35.72
C LYS A 301 7.11 25.03 34.57
N ASP A 302 6.70 25.37 33.36
CA ASP A 302 7.58 25.37 32.19
C ASP A 302 8.67 26.45 32.34
N LEU A 303 9.92 26.01 32.35
CA LEU A 303 11.11 26.86 32.53
C LEU A 303 11.75 27.25 31.20
N LYS A 304 11.72 26.34 30.22
CA LYS A 304 12.33 26.54 28.91
C LYS A 304 11.66 25.67 27.86
N GLU A 305 11.40 26.25 26.70
CA GLU A 305 10.84 25.55 25.54
C GLU A 305 11.68 25.81 24.30
N TRP A 306 11.83 24.80 23.45
CA TRP A 306 12.44 24.96 22.13
C TRP A 306 11.98 23.86 21.17
N THR A 307 12.18 24.11 19.88
CA THR A 307 11.80 23.19 18.82
C THR A 307 13.00 22.88 17.93
N VAL A 308 13.23 21.60 17.65
CA VAL A 308 14.20 21.15 16.67
C VAL A 308 13.45 20.58 15.48
N LYS A 309 13.74 21.08 14.27
CA LYS A 309 13.13 20.64 13.02
C LYS A 309 14.19 20.02 12.12
N GLN A 310 13.90 18.84 11.58
CA GLN A 310 14.73 18.15 10.61
C GLN A 310 13.86 17.62 9.47
N SER A 311 14.38 17.62 8.26
CA SER A 311 13.76 16.96 7.12
C SER A 311 14.72 15.91 6.54
N LYS A 312 14.22 14.75 6.14
CA LYS A 312 15.00 13.70 5.47
C LYS A 312 14.31 13.24 4.19
N LYS A 313 15.12 12.89 3.20
CA LYS A 313 14.73 12.13 2.00
C LYS A 313 15.46 10.80 2.04
N VAL A 314 14.77 9.74 1.63
CA VAL A 314 15.20 8.34 1.73
C VAL A 314 14.79 7.63 0.45
N TYR A 315 15.72 7.49 -0.48
CA TYR A 315 15.48 6.87 -1.79
C TYR A 315 16.06 5.46 -1.88
N THR A 316 17.03 5.11 -1.04
CA THR A 316 17.63 3.77 -0.94
C THR A 316 17.47 3.19 0.47
N PHE A 317 17.62 1.87 0.61
CA PHE A 317 17.70 1.20 1.91
C PHE A 317 18.95 1.63 2.70
N GLU A 318 20.04 1.97 2.02
CA GLU A 318 21.22 2.59 2.64
C GLU A 318 20.85 3.94 3.29
N ASP A 319 20.06 4.79 2.62
CA ASP A 319 19.56 6.04 3.22
C ASP A 319 18.71 5.77 4.48
N ALA A 320 18.02 4.62 4.52
CA ALA A 320 17.23 4.15 5.64
C ALA A 320 18.07 3.48 6.75
N GLY A 321 19.38 3.29 6.54
CA GLY A 321 20.28 2.61 7.48
C GLY A 321 20.18 1.09 7.45
N VAL A 322 19.74 0.51 6.33
CA VAL A 322 19.53 -0.93 6.14
C VAL A 322 20.43 -1.43 5.00
N ASP A 323 21.21 -2.46 5.30
CA ASP A 323 22.08 -3.11 4.32
C ASP A 323 21.27 -4.04 3.40
N GLN A 324 20.63 -3.45 2.39
CA GLN A 324 19.86 -4.15 1.38
C GLN A 324 20.01 -3.48 0.00
N PRO A 325 20.11 -4.27 -1.10
CA PRO A 325 20.06 -3.74 -2.45
C PRO A 325 18.82 -2.90 -2.72
N SER A 326 19.05 -1.70 -3.24
CA SER A 326 18.04 -0.82 -3.83
C SER A 326 18.72 0.23 -4.68
N GLU A 327 17.97 0.80 -5.63
CA GLU A 327 18.45 1.91 -6.44
C GLU A 327 17.50 3.09 -6.26
N ALA A 328 18.04 4.31 -6.24
CA ALA A 328 17.23 5.52 -6.04
C ALA A 328 16.15 5.72 -7.12
N PHE A 329 16.32 5.12 -8.30
CA PHE A 329 15.37 5.19 -9.40
C PHE A 329 14.33 4.06 -9.41
N TRP A 330 14.39 3.09 -8.48
CA TRP A 330 13.39 2.05 -8.38
C TRP A 330 12.04 2.64 -7.98
N SER A 331 10.99 2.26 -8.70
CA SER A 331 9.62 2.59 -8.33
C SER A 331 9.19 1.77 -7.10
N SER A 332 8.16 2.25 -6.39
CA SER A 332 7.48 1.47 -5.35
C SER A 332 7.13 0.04 -5.80
N TYR A 333 6.59 -0.08 -7.02
CA TYR A 333 6.26 -1.37 -7.61
C TYR A 333 7.48 -2.24 -7.93
N ARG A 334 8.64 -1.65 -8.23
CA ARG A 334 9.88 -2.40 -8.44
C ARG A 334 10.41 -3.00 -7.13
N HIS A 335 10.33 -2.26 -6.02
CA HIS A 335 10.63 -2.80 -4.70
C HIS A 335 9.66 -3.92 -4.31
N LEU A 336 8.36 -3.71 -4.52
CA LEU A 336 7.36 -4.75 -4.28
C LEU A 336 7.63 -6.03 -5.07
N LEU A 337 7.97 -5.90 -6.36
CA LEU A 337 8.26 -7.04 -7.22
C LEU A 337 9.53 -7.78 -6.76
N GLU A 338 10.56 -7.06 -6.32
CA GLU A 338 11.79 -7.65 -5.75
C GLU A 338 11.45 -8.55 -4.57
N GLU A 339 10.66 -8.04 -3.61
CA GLU A 339 10.31 -8.78 -2.40
C GLU A 339 9.40 -9.96 -2.69
N PHE A 340 8.43 -9.81 -3.61
CA PHE A 340 7.61 -10.92 -4.07
C PHE A 340 8.47 -12.03 -4.68
N VAL A 341 9.41 -11.69 -5.57
CA VAL A 341 10.31 -12.67 -6.21
C VAL A 341 11.25 -13.32 -5.20
N ASN A 342 11.76 -12.55 -4.24
CA ASN A 342 12.60 -13.09 -3.17
C ASN A 342 11.84 -14.11 -2.32
N HIS A 343 10.59 -13.80 -1.95
CA HIS A 343 9.75 -14.71 -1.19
C HIS A 343 9.42 -15.99 -1.98
N VAL A 344 9.04 -15.86 -3.25
CA VAL A 344 8.78 -17.00 -4.14
C VAL A 344 10.01 -17.92 -4.28
N ARG A 345 11.22 -17.35 -4.28
CA ARG A 345 12.47 -18.10 -4.44
C ARG A 345 13.11 -18.57 -3.13
N GLY A 346 12.56 -18.19 -1.97
CA GLY A 346 13.19 -18.44 -0.67
C GLY A 346 14.50 -17.66 -0.46
N ASN A 347 14.69 -16.55 -1.17
CA ASN A 347 15.81 -15.64 -0.95
C ASN A 347 15.57 -14.76 0.28
N LYS A 348 16.64 -14.28 0.90
CA LYS A 348 16.54 -13.23 1.93
C LYS A 348 16.12 -11.90 1.27
N GLY A 349 14.99 -11.34 1.70
CA GLY A 349 14.51 -10.02 1.28
C GLY A 349 14.80 -8.91 2.30
N SER A 350 14.12 -7.78 2.13
CA SER A 350 14.10 -6.60 3.02
C SER A 350 13.55 -6.86 4.41
N GLY A 351 12.71 -7.90 4.55
CA GLY A 351 11.85 -8.09 5.70
C GLY A 351 10.58 -7.22 5.69
N LEU A 352 10.40 -6.34 4.70
CA LEU A 352 9.12 -5.69 4.42
C LEU A 352 8.21 -6.68 3.71
N TRP A 353 7.04 -6.88 4.27
CA TRP A 353 6.00 -7.73 3.70
C TRP A 353 4.63 -7.14 4.00
N VAL A 354 3.63 -7.56 3.23
CA VAL A 354 2.21 -7.34 3.53
C VAL A 354 1.67 -8.68 3.99
N ASP A 355 1.44 -8.80 5.29
CA ASP A 355 0.93 -10.04 5.85
C ASP A 355 -0.54 -10.24 5.48
N HIS A 356 -0.97 -11.50 5.44
CA HIS A 356 -2.36 -11.87 5.14
C HIS A 356 -3.36 -11.18 6.08
N GLU A 357 -3.00 -11.06 7.36
CA GLU A 357 -3.83 -10.36 8.34
C GLU A 357 -3.82 -8.84 8.14
N ASP A 358 -2.77 -8.23 7.57
CA ASP A 358 -2.79 -6.79 7.25
C ASP A 358 -3.87 -6.49 6.20
N SER A 359 -3.96 -7.32 5.15
CA SER A 359 -4.97 -7.20 4.09
C SER A 359 -6.38 -7.39 4.62
N ILE A 360 -6.57 -8.36 5.53
CA ILE A 360 -7.87 -8.60 6.19
C ILE A 360 -8.24 -7.42 7.09
N ALA A 361 -7.31 -6.93 7.92
CA ALA A 361 -7.53 -5.82 8.82
C ALA A 361 -7.91 -4.53 8.07
N GLN A 362 -7.23 -4.26 6.95
CA GLN A 362 -7.58 -3.14 6.07
C GLN A 362 -8.99 -3.30 5.49
N ALA A 363 -9.35 -4.49 4.99
CA ALA A 363 -10.69 -4.74 4.45
C ALA A 363 -11.78 -4.56 5.52
N ARG A 364 -11.56 -5.03 6.75
CA ARG A 364 -12.46 -4.78 7.89
C ARG A 364 -12.60 -3.29 8.19
N MET A 365 -11.49 -2.55 8.17
CA MET A 365 -11.49 -1.11 8.42
C MET A 365 -12.27 -0.34 7.35
N ILE A 366 -12.18 -0.76 6.08
CA ILE A 366 -12.98 -0.22 4.98
C ILE A 366 -14.46 -0.54 5.19
N ASP A 367 -14.81 -1.79 5.54
CA ASP A 367 -16.19 -2.20 5.79
C ASP A 367 -16.81 -1.38 6.94
N MET A 368 -16.08 -1.19 8.06
CA MET A 368 -16.51 -0.33 9.17
C MET A 368 -16.83 1.10 8.70
N ALA A 369 -16.04 1.66 7.77
CA ALA A 369 -16.29 3.00 7.23
C ALA A 369 -17.52 3.04 6.32
N TYR A 370 -17.74 2.01 5.50
CA TYR A 370 -18.96 1.87 4.69
C TYR A 370 -20.20 1.79 5.58
N GLU A 371 -20.20 0.91 6.57
CA GLU A 371 -21.28 0.78 7.55
C GLU A 371 -21.56 2.10 8.27
N LYS A 372 -20.50 2.77 8.76
CA LYS A 372 -20.63 4.04 9.47
C LYS A 372 -21.17 5.17 8.59
N SER A 373 -20.90 5.12 7.29
CA SER A 373 -21.39 6.11 6.31
C SER A 373 -22.84 5.88 5.86
N GLY A 374 -23.40 4.70 6.14
CA GLY A 374 -24.70 4.27 5.59
C GLY A 374 -24.67 3.91 4.11
N LEU A 375 -23.50 3.70 3.51
CA LEU A 375 -23.37 3.12 2.17
C LEU A 375 -23.35 1.59 2.26
N PRO A 376 -23.98 0.87 1.31
CA PRO A 376 -23.96 -0.58 1.33
C PRO A 376 -22.56 -1.12 1.01
N LEU A 377 -22.19 -2.20 1.67
CA LEU A 377 -21.03 -3.00 1.27
C LEU A 377 -21.22 -3.55 -0.15
N ARG A 378 -20.11 -3.77 -0.84
CA ARG A 378 -20.16 -4.46 -2.13
C ARG A 378 -20.56 -5.92 -1.90
N PRO A 379 -21.42 -6.50 -2.77
CA PRO A 379 -21.83 -7.89 -2.62
C PRO A 379 -20.62 -8.83 -2.68
N THR A 380 -20.54 -9.75 -1.72
CA THR A 380 -19.60 -10.86 -1.72
C THR A 380 -19.83 -11.73 -2.96
N SER A 381 -18.74 -12.19 -3.56
CA SER A 381 -18.75 -13.11 -4.69
C SER A 381 -19.50 -14.39 -4.34
N LYS A 382 -20.30 -14.86 -5.30
CA LYS A 382 -20.98 -16.17 -5.23
C LYS A 382 -20.06 -17.32 -5.65
N PHE A 383 -18.83 -17.01 -6.08
CA PHE A 383 -17.87 -18.03 -6.48
C PHE A 383 -17.46 -18.87 -5.28
N THR A 384 -17.63 -20.18 -5.41
CA THR A 384 -17.15 -21.18 -4.45
C THR A 384 -16.11 -22.05 -5.17
N PRO A 385 -14.90 -22.24 -4.61
CA PRO A 385 -13.77 -22.87 -5.30
C PRO A 385 -14.00 -24.33 -5.70
#